data_AF-A0A023EI64-F1
#
_entry.id   AF-A0A023EI64-F1
#
_cell.length_a   1.000
_cell.length_b   1.000
_cell.length_c   1.000
_cell.angle_alpha   90.00
_cell.angle_beta   90.00
_cell.angle_gamma   90.00
#
_symmetry.space_group_name_H-M   'P 1'
#
loop_
_entity.id
_entity.type
_entity.pdbx_description
1 polymer ?
#
loop_
_entity_poly.entity_id
_entity_poly.type
_entity_poly.pdbx_seq_one_letter_code
_entity_poly.pdbx_strand_id
1 'polypeptide(L)'
;MVCASGFINEEHDSLYFRFSLRPPNYKAKCEYQQLLKVDAKRENEMLKRELIPAYSTITYTLRNFSEMQQKEGFVYSDPLVDDLGFTWRLLIYANGHNEGRGCHLSVFLILFEGVTGSRFEYRVELLHRNPLANIKMEGVNVFKLKKIWGWPQYIHHDRLRDEGYLNEDDTLEFRLSICPPDIKLKCEYQQEFIRKLKESHK
;
A
#
# COMPACT_ATOMS: atom_id res chain seq x y z
N MET A 1 51.77 39.30 25.69
CA MET A 1 52.56 38.25 25.03
C MET A 1 51.67 37.62 23.97
N VAL A 2 51.89 38.06 22.74
CA VAL A 2 51.20 37.63 21.51
C VAL A 2 52.06 36.52 20.92
N CYS A 3 51.51 35.32 20.72
CA CYS A 3 52.09 34.36 19.77
C CYS A 3 51.19 34.42 18.53
N ALA A 4 51.62 35.02 17.40
CA ALA A 4 52.72 34.62 16.52
C ALA A 4 52.49 33.27 15.82
N SER A 5 51.29 33.02 15.31
CA SER A 5 51.04 32.02 14.25
C SER A 5 49.57 32.03 13.78
N GLY A 6 49.14 33.14 13.18
CA GLY A 6 48.07 33.09 12.19
C GLY A 6 48.68 32.53 10.91
N PHE A 7 48.14 31.44 10.37
CA PHE A 7 48.53 30.91 9.07
C PHE A 7 48.17 31.96 8.01
N ILE A 8 49.18 32.68 7.50
CA ILE A 8 49.09 33.40 6.24
C ILE A 8 49.46 32.36 5.18
N ASN A 9 48.51 32.01 4.32
CA ASN A 9 48.79 31.28 3.09
C ASN A 9 49.05 32.34 2.02
N GLU A 10 50.31 32.50 1.59
CA GLU A 10 50.74 33.58 0.68
C GLU A 10 50.29 33.42 -0.78
N GLU A 11 49.32 32.55 -1.10
CA GLU A 11 48.88 32.32 -2.49
C GLU A 11 47.46 32.81 -2.83
N HIS A 12 46.63 33.26 -1.88
CA HIS A 12 45.27 33.73 -2.22
C HIS A 12 44.80 34.92 -1.36
N ASP A 13 44.50 36.05 -2.02
CA ASP A 13 43.85 37.25 -1.47
C ASP A 13 42.48 36.91 -0.84
N SER A 14 42.48 36.47 0.42
CA SER A 14 41.24 36.18 1.15
C SER A 14 41.39 36.41 2.65
N LEU A 15 40.38 37.06 3.23
CA LEU A 15 40.24 37.33 4.66
C LEU A 15 39.39 36.23 5.32
N TYR A 16 39.91 35.60 6.35
CA TYR A 16 39.17 34.62 7.14
C TYR A 16 38.71 35.21 8.47
N PHE A 17 37.39 35.17 8.70
CA PHE A 17 36.78 35.52 9.98
C PHE A 17 36.45 34.24 10.76
N ARG A 18 36.88 34.18 12.02
CA ARG A 18 36.44 33.17 12.97
C ARG A 18 35.54 33.84 14.01
N PHE A 19 34.28 33.45 14.04
CA PHE A 19 33.35 33.88 15.08
C PHE A 19 32.86 32.67 15.88
N SER A 20 32.37 32.94 17.09
CA SER A 20 31.78 31.93 17.97
C SER A 20 30.48 32.47 18.52
N LEU A 21 29.40 31.72 18.36
CA LEU A 21 28.07 32.05 18.85
C LEU A 21 27.75 31.18 20.07
N ARG A 22 27.12 31.78 21.08
CA ARG A 22 26.56 31.06 22.23
C ARG A 22 25.16 31.58 22.53
N PRO A 23 24.25 30.72 23.03
CA PRO A 23 22.98 31.20 23.55
C PRO A 23 23.20 32.25 24.65
N PRO A 24 22.36 33.30 24.72
CA PRO A 24 22.54 34.40 25.66
C PRO A 24 22.42 33.96 27.13
N ASN A 25 21.66 32.91 27.42
CA ASN A 25 21.53 32.31 28.75
C ASN A 25 21.08 30.83 28.64
N TYR A 26 21.01 30.14 29.80
CA TYR A 26 20.61 28.73 29.86
C TYR A 26 19.18 28.49 29.35
N LYS A 27 18.24 29.39 29.66
CA LYS A 27 16.84 29.31 29.21
C LYS A 27 16.75 29.31 27.69
N ALA A 28 17.42 30.25 27.02
CA ALA A 28 17.47 30.35 25.56
C ALA A 28 18.12 29.10 24.92
N LYS A 29 19.14 28.51 25.58
CA LYS A 29 19.73 27.23 25.13
C LYS A 29 18.71 26.10 25.18
N CYS A 30 17.94 25.99 26.26
CA CYS A 30 16.91 24.97 26.40
C CYS A 30 15.76 25.16 25.39
N GLU A 31 15.31 26.40 25.17
CA GLU A 31 14.29 26.72 24.17
C GLU A 31 14.75 26.33 22.76
N TYR A 32 15.99 26.66 22.39
CA TYR A 32 16.57 26.25 21.10
C TYR A 32 16.65 24.73 20.95
N GLN A 33 17.08 24.01 21.99
CA GLN A 33 17.11 22.55 21.98
C GLN A 33 15.70 21.94 21.85
N GLN A 34 14.69 22.55 22.46
CA GLN A 34 13.30 22.14 22.34
C GLN A 34 12.81 22.25 20.89
N LEU A 35 13.12 23.37 20.21
CA LEU A 35 12.79 23.59 18.80
C LEU A 35 13.45 22.54 17.90
N LEU A 36 14.76 22.33 18.04
CA LEU A 36 15.48 21.30 17.28
C LEU A 36 14.88 19.90 17.47
N LYS A 37 14.43 19.58 18.69
CA LYS A 37 13.77 18.29 18.97
C LYS A 37 12.42 18.19 18.25
N VAL A 38 11.64 19.27 18.19
CA VAL A 38 10.36 19.30 17.46
C VAL A 38 10.59 19.15 15.96
N ASP A 39 11.58 19.85 15.40
CA ASP A 39 11.93 19.76 13.99
C ASP A 39 12.43 18.36 13.61
N ALA A 40 13.35 17.80 14.39
CA ALA A 40 13.83 16.43 14.18
C ALA A 40 12.69 15.39 14.29
N LYS A 41 11.73 15.58 15.21
CA LYS A 41 10.56 14.71 15.31
C LYS A 41 9.67 14.84 14.07
N ARG A 42 9.47 16.05 13.57
CA ARG A 42 8.67 16.31 12.35
C ARG A 42 9.31 15.66 11.13
N GLU A 43 10.62 15.83 10.96
CA GLU A 43 11.40 15.22 9.87
C GLU A 43 11.34 13.68 9.94
N ASN A 44 11.49 13.11 11.14
CA ASN A 44 11.37 11.67 11.35
C ASN A 44 9.98 11.12 10.96
N GLU A 45 8.91 11.85 11.28
CA GLU A 45 7.55 11.48 10.87
C GLU A 45 7.34 11.61 9.35
N MET A 46 7.97 12.58 8.69
CA MET A 46 7.95 12.68 7.23
C MET A 46 8.67 11.48 6.58
N LEU A 47 9.88 11.16 7.04
CA LEU A 47 10.64 10.01 6.54
C LEU A 47 9.87 8.69 6.73
N LYS A 48 9.22 8.49 7.88
CA LYS A 48 8.36 7.31 8.09
C LYS A 48 7.24 7.19 7.06
N ARG A 49 6.67 8.32 6.61
CA ARG A 49 5.61 8.33 5.59
C ARG A 49 6.16 8.03 4.21
N GLU A 50 7.34 8.54 3.87
CA GLU A 50 8.02 8.22 2.61
C GLU A 50 8.40 6.73 2.51
N LEU A 51 8.64 6.09 3.65
CA LEU A 51 8.92 4.66 3.73
C LEU A 51 7.66 3.78 3.67
N ILE A 52 6.46 4.33 3.48
CA ILE A 52 5.25 3.51 3.31
C ILE A 52 5.29 2.89 1.90
N PRO A 53 5.26 1.55 1.78
CA PRO A 53 5.22 0.92 0.47
C PRO A 53 3.99 1.36 -0.33
N ALA A 54 4.24 1.80 -1.58
CA ALA A 54 3.17 2.11 -2.50
C ALA A 54 2.36 0.86 -2.89
N TYR A 55 1.07 1.05 -3.12
CA TYR A 55 0.17 0.01 -3.61
C TYR A 55 0.41 -0.31 -5.09
N SER A 56 0.61 -1.59 -5.40
CA SER A 56 0.32 -2.12 -6.72
C SER A 56 -1.19 -2.23 -6.87
N THR A 57 -1.76 -1.69 -7.95
CA THR A 57 -3.22 -1.56 -8.11
C THR A 57 -3.67 -1.99 -9.49
N ILE A 58 -4.80 -2.68 -9.56
CA ILE A 58 -5.54 -3.00 -10.80
C ILE A 58 -7.01 -2.63 -10.62
N THR A 59 -7.64 -2.19 -11.71
CA THR A 59 -9.10 -2.11 -11.82
C THR A 59 -9.58 -3.25 -12.71
N TYR A 60 -10.61 -3.98 -12.28
CA TYR A 60 -11.22 -5.09 -12.99
C TYR A 60 -12.70 -4.81 -13.24
N THR A 61 -13.14 -4.94 -14.49
CA THR A 61 -14.54 -4.81 -14.88
C THR A 61 -15.16 -6.20 -15.01
N LEU A 62 -16.07 -6.53 -14.09
CA LEU A 62 -16.93 -7.70 -14.20
C LEU A 62 -18.05 -7.40 -15.20
N ARG A 63 -18.14 -8.18 -16.27
CA ARG A 63 -19.15 -8.00 -17.32
C ARG A 63 -20.27 -9.05 -17.21
N ASN A 64 -21.43 -8.73 -17.77
CA ASN A 64 -22.59 -9.60 -17.83
C ASN A 64 -23.05 -10.07 -16.44
N PHE A 65 -23.09 -9.14 -15.48
CA PHE A 65 -23.38 -9.46 -14.07
C PHE A 65 -24.73 -10.17 -13.92
N SER A 66 -25.77 -9.71 -14.61
CA SER A 66 -27.11 -10.29 -14.54
C SER A 66 -27.15 -11.74 -15.05
N GLU A 67 -26.42 -12.05 -16.12
CA GLU A 67 -26.28 -13.42 -16.62
C GLU A 67 -25.51 -14.29 -15.62
N MET A 68 -24.44 -13.76 -15.05
CA MET A 68 -23.63 -14.46 -14.06
C MET A 68 -24.39 -14.74 -12.76
N GLN A 69 -25.33 -13.88 -12.36
CA GLN A 69 -26.18 -14.15 -11.20
C GLN A 69 -27.10 -15.35 -11.41
N GLN A 70 -27.51 -15.65 -12.65
CA GLN A 70 -28.37 -16.80 -12.95
C GLN A 70 -27.60 -18.11 -13.00
N LYS A 71 -26.27 -18.05 -13.21
CA LYS A 71 -25.39 -19.22 -13.26
C LYS A 71 -24.81 -19.51 -11.89
N GLU A 72 -24.66 -20.79 -11.58
CA GLU A 72 -23.82 -21.19 -10.45
C GLU A 72 -22.36 -21.18 -10.88
N GLY A 73 -21.54 -20.36 -10.22
CA GLY A 73 -20.12 -20.30 -10.53
C GLY A 73 -19.45 -19.05 -9.99
N PHE A 74 -18.19 -18.90 -10.39
CA PHE A 74 -17.34 -17.77 -10.05
C PHE A 74 -16.53 -17.33 -11.26
N VAL A 75 -15.94 -16.15 -11.15
CA VAL A 75 -14.93 -15.66 -12.09
C VAL A 75 -13.71 -15.17 -11.34
N TYR A 76 -12.55 -15.28 -11.98
CA TYR A 76 -11.34 -14.62 -11.52
C TYR A 76 -11.19 -13.26 -12.18
N SER A 77 -10.74 -12.26 -11.43
CA SER A 77 -10.26 -11.01 -12.04
C SER A 77 -9.03 -11.25 -12.90
N ASP A 78 -8.63 -10.26 -13.70
CA ASP A 78 -7.28 -10.23 -14.26
C ASP A 78 -6.22 -10.29 -13.14
N PRO A 79 -5.03 -10.88 -13.42
CA PRO A 79 -3.96 -10.97 -12.44
C PRO A 79 -3.34 -9.60 -12.16
N LEU A 80 -3.24 -9.26 -10.87
CA LEU A 80 -2.37 -8.19 -10.39
C LEU A 80 -1.02 -8.79 -10.03
N VAL A 81 0.01 -8.52 -10.81
CA VAL A 81 1.40 -8.86 -10.47
C VAL A 81 2.03 -7.63 -9.80
N ASP A 82 2.45 -7.77 -8.54
CA ASP A 82 3.12 -6.68 -7.83
C ASP A 82 4.62 -6.57 -8.18
N ASP A 83 5.28 -5.53 -7.68
CA ASP A 83 6.70 -5.28 -7.95
C ASP A 83 7.67 -6.26 -7.24
N LEU A 84 7.12 -7.19 -6.46
CA LEU A 84 7.84 -8.28 -5.78
C LEU A 84 7.61 -9.64 -6.47
N GLY A 85 6.87 -9.67 -7.57
CA GLY A 85 6.56 -10.87 -8.34
C GLY A 85 5.48 -11.76 -7.71
N PHE A 86 4.67 -11.23 -6.79
CA PHE A 86 3.48 -11.94 -6.30
C PHE A 86 2.31 -11.66 -7.23
N THR A 87 1.54 -12.71 -7.52
CA THR A 87 0.34 -12.63 -8.38
C THR A 87 -0.91 -12.76 -7.52
N TRP A 88 -1.79 -11.78 -7.61
CA TRP A 88 -3.03 -11.66 -6.85
C TRP A 88 -4.24 -11.67 -7.78
N ARG A 89 -5.34 -12.31 -7.37
CA ARG A 89 -6.62 -12.29 -8.09
C ARG A 89 -7.78 -12.18 -7.14
N LEU A 90 -8.83 -11.49 -7.57
CA LEU A 90 -10.15 -11.62 -6.98
C LEU A 90 -10.83 -12.89 -7.50
N LEU A 91 -11.62 -13.52 -6.65
CA LEU A 91 -12.53 -14.61 -6.95
C LEU A 91 -13.94 -14.12 -6.59
N ILE A 92 -14.81 -13.98 -7.59
CA ILE A 92 -16.08 -13.29 -7.46
C ILE A 92 -17.22 -14.25 -7.78
N TYR A 93 -18.18 -14.37 -6.86
CA TYR A 93 -19.43 -15.10 -7.05
C TYR A 93 -20.58 -14.08 -7.16
N ALA A 94 -21.08 -13.88 -8.38
CA ALA A 94 -22.15 -12.91 -8.64
C ALA A 94 -23.42 -13.23 -7.85
N ASN A 95 -23.79 -14.52 -7.77
CA ASN A 95 -24.92 -15.01 -6.98
C ASN A 95 -24.54 -15.47 -5.56
N GLY A 96 -23.37 -15.06 -5.08
CA GLY A 96 -22.93 -15.33 -3.73
C GLY A 96 -22.41 -16.76 -3.49
N HIS A 97 -21.77 -16.93 -2.34
CA HIS A 97 -21.14 -18.15 -1.88
C HIS A 97 -21.32 -18.29 -0.36
N ASN A 98 -21.40 -19.52 0.13
CA ASN A 98 -21.63 -19.85 1.55
C ASN A 98 -22.80 -19.05 2.15
N GLU A 99 -22.55 -18.25 3.19
CA GLU A 99 -23.55 -17.48 3.93
C GLU A 99 -24.22 -16.37 3.10
N GLY A 100 -23.65 -16.00 1.95
CA GLY A 100 -24.19 -15.00 1.04
C GLY A 100 -24.91 -15.57 -0.19
N ARG A 101 -25.00 -16.89 -0.33
CA ARG A 101 -25.54 -17.53 -1.53
C ARG A 101 -26.99 -17.10 -1.78
N GLY A 102 -27.28 -16.67 -3.00
CA GLY A 102 -28.60 -16.31 -3.51
C GLY A 102 -29.06 -14.89 -3.20
N CYS A 103 -28.34 -14.14 -2.36
CA CYS A 103 -28.75 -12.79 -1.94
C CYS A 103 -27.62 -11.75 -1.87
N HIS A 104 -26.36 -12.19 -1.92
CA HIS A 104 -25.20 -11.31 -1.91
C HIS A 104 -24.28 -11.56 -3.10
N LEU A 105 -23.54 -10.53 -3.46
CA LEU A 105 -22.28 -10.68 -4.17
C LEU A 105 -21.22 -11.12 -3.16
N SER A 106 -20.47 -12.18 -3.45
CA SER A 106 -19.32 -12.60 -2.64
C SER A 106 -18.01 -12.32 -3.36
N VAL A 107 -17.02 -11.80 -2.64
CA VAL A 107 -15.71 -11.44 -3.18
C VAL A 107 -14.62 -11.99 -2.29
N PHE A 108 -13.68 -12.73 -2.87
CA PHE A 108 -12.53 -13.29 -2.20
C PHE A 108 -11.24 -12.83 -2.87
N LEU A 109 -10.17 -12.72 -2.10
CA LEU A 109 -8.81 -12.44 -2.54
C LEU A 109 -7.98 -13.73 -2.44
N ILE A 110 -7.15 -13.97 -3.45
CA ILE A 110 -6.29 -15.15 -3.54
C ILE A 110 -4.88 -14.73 -3.92
N LEU A 111 -3.92 -15.20 -3.13
CA LEU A 111 -2.52 -15.24 -3.52
C LEU A 111 -2.31 -16.40 -4.50
N PHE A 112 -2.19 -16.08 -5.79
CA PHE A 112 -2.05 -17.04 -6.87
C PHE A 112 -0.60 -17.54 -7.00
N GLU A 113 0.37 -16.64 -6.96
CA GLU A 113 1.80 -16.95 -7.05
C GLU A 113 2.57 -16.07 -6.08
N GLY A 114 3.63 -16.60 -5.47
CA GLY A 114 4.41 -15.88 -4.47
C GLY A 114 4.81 -16.79 -3.30
N VAL A 115 5.14 -16.19 -2.17
CA VAL A 115 5.55 -16.91 -0.95
C VAL A 115 4.35 -17.12 -0.02
N THR A 116 4.09 -18.38 0.35
CA THR A 116 3.02 -18.70 1.30
C THR A 116 3.32 -18.16 2.70
N GLY A 117 2.31 -17.69 3.42
CA GLY A 117 2.48 -17.08 4.73
C GLY A 117 2.98 -15.62 4.68
N SER A 118 2.89 -14.97 3.52
CA SER A 118 3.31 -13.58 3.37
C SER A 118 2.24 -12.62 3.87
N ARG A 119 2.68 -11.54 4.52
CA ARG A 119 1.82 -10.54 5.15
C ARG A 119 1.72 -9.32 4.24
N PHE A 120 0.50 -8.95 3.88
CA PHE A 120 0.21 -7.85 2.98
C PHE A 120 -0.92 -6.99 3.53
N GLU A 121 -0.82 -5.69 3.28
CA GLU A 121 -1.96 -4.78 3.32
C GLU A 121 -2.73 -4.91 2.01
N TYR A 122 -4.05 -5.02 2.12
CA TYR A 122 -4.95 -5.14 0.99
C TYR A 122 -6.02 -4.07 1.06
N ARG A 123 -6.50 -3.66 -0.11
CA ARG A 123 -7.74 -2.90 -0.27
C ARG A 123 -8.49 -3.46 -1.47
N VAL A 124 -9.72 -3.90 -1.22
CA VAL A 124 -10.68 -4.33 -2.24
C VAL A 124 -11.82 -3.32 -2.23
N GLU A 125 -12.07 -2.69 -3.37
CA GLU A 125 -13.14 -1.72 -3.53
C GLU A 125 -14.11 -2.18 -4.61
N LEU A 126 -15.41 -2.01 -4.34
CA LEU A 126 -16.44 -1.94 -5.37
C LEU A 126 -16.65 -0.46 -5.67
N LEU A 127 -16.32 -0.07 -6.90
CA LEU A 127 -16.36 1.32 -7.33
C LEU A 127 -17.79 1.75 -7.63
N HIS A 128 -18.05 3.02 -7.36
CA HIS A 128 -19.32 3.67 -7.62
C HIS A 128 -19.08 4.96 -8.42
N ARG A 129 -20.08 5.40 -9.21
CA ARG A 129 -19.99 6.65 -10.02
C ARG A 129 -19.65 7.88 -9.17
N ASN A 130 -20.16 7.91 -7.95
CA ASN A 130 -19.72 8.81 -6.88
C ASN A 130 -18.59 8.12 -6.08
N PRO A 131 -17.32 8.58 -6.18
CA PRO A 131 -16.18 7.95 -5.50
C PRO A 131 -16.27 7.94 -3.97
N LEU A 132 -17.05 8.86 -3.38
CA LEU A 132 -17.27 8.88 -1.92
C LEU A 132 -18.16 7.72 -1.43
N ALA A 133 -18.85 7.05 -2.35
CA ALA A 133 -19.74 5.92 -2.06
C ALA A 133 -19.11 4.55 -2.38
N ASN A 134 -17.81 4.50 -2.73
CA ASN A 134 -17.11 3.23 -2.91
C ASN A 134 -17.26 2.36 -1.65
N ILE A 135 -17.60 1.07 -1.85
CA ILE A 135 -17.52 0.10 -0.76
C ILE A 135 -16.10 -0.39 -0.70
N LYS A 136 -15.45 -0.16 0.43
CA LYS A 136 -14.05 -0.46 0.65
C LYS A 136 -13.89 -1.45 1.78
N MET A 137 -13.21 -2.56 1.50
CA MET A 137 -12.73 -3.50 2.49
C MET A 137 -11.21 -3.48 2.49
N GLU A 138 -10.59 -3.09 3.60
CA GLU A 138 -9.13 -2.96 3.70
C GLU A 138 -8.61 -3.47 5.05
N GLY A 139 -7.34 -3.85 5.07
CA GLY A 139 -6.68 -4.32 6.27
C GLY A 139 -5.37 -5.01 5.96
N VAL A 140 -4.81 -5.67 6.98
CA VAL A 140 -3.57 -6.44 6.86
C VAL A 140 -3.88 -7.91 7.15
N ASN A 141 -3.38 -8.82 6.32
CA ASN A 141 -3.58 -10.25 6.52
C ASN A 141 -2.34 -11.06 6.10
N VAL A 142 -2.29 -12.31 6.55
CA VAL A 142 -1.29 -13.31 6.17
C VAL A 142 -1.91 -14.27 5.16
N PHE A 143 -1.40 -14.25 3.94
CA PHE A 143 -1.96 -15.02 2.83
C PHE A 143 -1.20 -16.32 2.62
N LYS A 144 -1.96 -17.43 2.54
CA LYS A 144 -1.44 -18.73 2.13
C LYS A 144 -1.68 -18.93 0.65
N LEU A 145 -0.70 -19.52 -0.03
CA LEU A 145 -0.76 -19.75 -1.47
C LEU A 145 -2.01 -20.57 -1.84
N LYS A 146 -2.75 -20.12 -2.85
CA LYS A 146 -4.02 -20.71 -3.34
C LYS A 146 -5.14 -20.86 -2.30
N LYS A 147 -5.04 -20.24 -1.12
CA LYS A 147 -6.15 -20.19 -0.16
C LYS A 147 -7.01 -18.96 -0.42
N ILE A 148 -8.32 -19.16 -0.39
CA ILE A 148 -9.32 -18.10 -0.53
C ILE A 148 -9.51 -17.41 0.81
N TRP A 149 -9.60 -16.08 0.80
CA TRP A 149 -9.93 -15.28 1.97
C TRP A 149 -10.75 -14.07 1.52
N GLY A 150 -11.84 -13.72 2.22
CA GLY A 150 -12.68 -12.59 1.83
C GLY A 150 -14.05 -12.64 2.44
N TRP A 151 -15.04 -12.12 1.71
CA TRP A 151 -16.36 -11.80 2.25
C TRP A 151 -17.46 -12.55 1.50
N PRO A 152 -18.06 -13.58 2.14
CA PRO A 152 -19.27 -14.22 1.63
C PRO A 152 -20.43 -13.23 1.45
N GLN A 153 -20.55 -12.23 2.31
CA GLN A 153 -21.60 -11.21 2.25
C GLN A 153 -20.98 -9.84 1.95
N TYR A 154 -20.36 -9.65 0.77
CA TYR A 154 -19.67 -8.41 0.43
C TYR A 154 -20.64 -7.23 0.27
N ILE A 155 -21.73 -7.44 -0.49
CA ILE A 155 -22.86 -6.50 -0.61
C ILE A 155 -24.13 -7.28 -0.97
N HIS A 156 -25.26 -6.91 -0.36
CA HIS A 156 -26.58 -7.45 -0.69
C HIS A 156 -27.00 -7.04 -2.11
N HIS A 157 -27.69 -7.91 -2.85
CA HIS A 157 -28.11 -7.64 -4.23
C HIS A 157 -29.05 -6.45 -4.35
N ASP A 158 -30.02 -6.31 -3.43
CA ASP A 158 -30.93 -5.16 -3.42
C ASP A 158 -30.15 -3.85 -3.28
N ARG A 159 -29.24 -3.78 -2.30
CA ARG A 159 -28.38 -2.61 -2.10
C ARG A 159 -27.52 -2.30 -3.32
N LEU A 160 -26.93 -3.33 -3.93
CA LEU A 160 -26.12 -3.19 -5.14
C LEU A 160 -26.90 -2.52 -6.29
N ARG A 161 -28.18 -2.87 -6.44
CA ARG A 161 -29.07 -2.34 -7.47
C ARG A 161 -29.59 -0.96 -7.13
N ASP A 162 -30.12 -0.80 -5.92
CA ASP A 162 -30.83 0.40 -5.49
C ASP A 162 -29.89 1.59 -5.25
N GLU A 163 -28.65 1.32 -4.80
CA GLU A 163 -27.64 2.36 -4.58
C GLU A 163 -26.77 2.65 -5.81
N GLY A 164 -27.05 2.03 -6.97
CA GLY A 164 -26.41 2.40 -8.25
C GLY A 164 -24.99 1.88 -8.48
N TYR A 165 -24.61 0.74 -7.87
CA TYR A 165 -23.32 0.10 -8.11
C TYR A 165 -23.26 -0.67 -9.44
N LEU A 166 -24.40 -1.18 -9.93
CA LEU A 166 -24.50 -1.80 -11.24
C LEU A 166 -24.59 -0.74 -12.34
N ASN A 167 -23.65 -0.76 -13.28
CA ASN A 167 -23.67 0.14 -14.42
C ASN A 167 -24.76 -0.23 -15.43
N GLU A 168 -25.15 0.75 -16.26
CA GLU A 168 -26.15 0.59 -17.32
C GLU A 168 -25.79 -0.49 -18.35
N ASP A 169 -24.50 -0.80 -18.52
CA ASP A 169 -23.98 -1.83 -19.41
C ASP A 169 -23.85 -3.22 -18.76
N ASP A 170 -24.53 -3.44 -17.63
CA ASP A 170 -24.52 -4.69 -16.85
C ASP A 170 -23.11 -5.07 -16.33
N THR A 171 -22.35 -4.05 -15.89
CA THR A 171 -21.00 -4.22 -15.35
C THR A 171 -20.85 -3.75 -13.90
N LEU A 172 -19.90 -4.38 -13.19
CA LEU A 172 -19.38 -3.92 -11.90
C LEU A 172 -17.88 -3.61 -12.02
N GLU A 173 -17.42 -2.55 -11.39
CA GLU A 173 -16.00 -2.20 -11.36
C GLU A 173 -15.40 -2.46 -9.97
N PHE A 174 -14.32 -3.24 -9.93
CA PHE A 174 -13.55 -3.50 -8.73
C PHE A 174 -12.18 -2.86 -8.81
N ARG A 175 -11.65 -2.38 -7.69
CA ARG A 175 -10.25 -2.01 -7.56
C ARG A 175 -9.58 -2.87 -6.50
N LEU A 176 -8.50 -3.54 -6.87
CA LEU A 176 -7.65 -4.30 -5.98
C LEU A 176 -6.32 -3.55 -5.84
N SER A 177 -5.96 -3.23 -4.61
CA SER A 177 -4.67 -2.63 -4.25
C SER A 177 -3.98 -3.51 -3.21
N ILE A 178 -2.70 -3.85 -3.44
CA ILE A 178 -1.88 -4.67 -2.55
C ILE A 178 -0.52 -4.01 -2.31
N CYS A 179 -0.02 -4.03 -1.08
CA CYS A 179 1.37 -3.70 -0.76
C CYS A 179 1.85 -4.42 0.51
N PRO A 180 3.18 -4.57 0.69
CA PRO A 180 3.72 -4.94 2.00
C PRO A 180 3.36 -3.87 3.04
N PRO A 181 3.05 -4.25 4.30
CA PRO A 181 2.63 -3.33 5.35
C PRO A 181 3.72 -2.34 5.81
N ASP A 182 5.00 -2.65 5.55
CA ASP A 182 6.12 -1.80 5.91
C ASP A 182 7.33 -2.04 4.99
N ILE A 183 8.24 -1.06 4.95
CA ILE A 183 9.42 -1.10 4.09
C ILE A 183 10.35 -2.25 4.40
N LYS A 184 10.47 -2.64 5.67
CA LYS A 184 11.37 -3.71 6.09
C LYS A 184 10.92 -5.01 5.45
N LEU A 185 9.64 -5.33 5.53
CA LEU A 185 9.09 -6.53 4.92
C LEU A 185 9.16 -6.49 3.40
N LYS A 186 8.94 -5.32 2.78
CA LYS A 186 9.16 -5.14 1.32
C LYS A 186 10.59 -5.50 0.92
N CYS A 187 11.59 -4.99 1.65
CA CYS A 187 13.00 -5.30 1.40
C CYS A 187 13.31 -6.79 1.59
N GLU A 188 12.76 -7.44 2.61
CA GLU A 188 12.91 -8.88 2.84
C GLU A 188 12.37 -9.70 1.65
N TYR A 189 11.17 -9.38 1.17
CA TYR A 189 10.57 -10.04 0.00
C TYR A 189 11.38 -9.79 -1.28
N GLN A 190 11.87 -8.57 -1.48
CA GLN A 190 12.68 -8.23 -2.64
C GLN A 190 14.02 -8.99 -2.65
N GLN A 191 14.68 -9.11 -1.49
CA GLN A 191 15.92 -9.90 -1.35
C GLN A 191 15.69 -11.37 -1.68
N GLU A 192 14.60 -11.96 -1.18
CA GLU A 192 14.24 -13.34 -1.48
C GLU A 192 13.90 -13.55 -2.96
N PHE A 193 13.21 -12.60 -3.59
CA PHE A 193 12.94 -12.63 -5.02
C PHE A 193 14.22 -12.58 -5.85
N ILE A 194 15.13 -11.65 -5.53
CA ILE A 194 16.45 -11.54 -6.18
C ILE A 194 17.26 -12.83 -5.99
N ARG A 195 17.24 -13.43 -4.79
CA ARG A 195 17.93 -14.69 -4.51
C ARG A 195 17.44 -15.81 -5.42
N LYS A 196 16.11 -15.99 -5.52
CA LYS A 196 15.50 -17.01 -6.39
C LYS A 196 15.82 -16.81 -7.87
N LEU A 197 15.78 -15.55 -8.35
CA LEU A 197 16.15 -15.24 -9.73
C LEU A 197 17.61 -15.62 -10.01
N LYS A 198 18.53 -15.37 -9.09
CA LYS A 198 19.94 -15.76 -9.27
C LYS A 198 20.13 -17.28 -9.30
N GLU A 199 19.34 -18.03 -8.52
CA GLU A 199 19.37 -19.49 -8.49
C GLU A 199 18.80 -20.11 -9.77
N SER A 200 17.77 -19.51 -10.37
CA SER A 200 17.14 -20.03 -11.60
C SER A 200 17.94 -19.79 -12.89
N HIS A 201 18.96 -18.92 -12.84
CA HIS A 201 19.84 -18.60 -13.97
C HIS A 201 21.20 -19.32 -13.90
N LYS A 202 21.37 -20.27 -12.97
CA LYS A 202 22.51 -21.20 -12.91
C LYS A 202 22.11 -22.55 -13.50
#